data_AF-A0A498APB5-F1
#
_entry.id   AF-A0A498APB5-F1
#
_cell.length_a   1.000
_cell.length_b   1.000
_cell.length_c   1.000
_cell.angle_alpha   90.00
_cell.angle_beta   90.00
_cell.angle_gamma   90.00
#
_symmetry.space_group_name_H-M   'P 1'
#
loop_
_entity.id
_entity.type
_entity.pdbx_description
1 polymer ?
#
loop_
_entity_poly.entity_id
_entity_poly.type
_entity_poly.pdbx_seq_one_letter_code
_entity_poly.pdbx_strand_id
1 'polypeptide(L)'
;MLLLPFLTALTVTGPHPLHLPLLGAALAGYPLSYFGLQAVKTGRIRRVRPHLVGYGLATVALGTPVLVARPATLAYAPLFAALAAVNAAYARWRRDRAFVNDLAFVAQCGLLGLGVATVAEVPWTSVAGVTVVALGYLVGTVLHVKTMIRERDSVRYRWVSWTYHAAVAVAAALWAPAPVAVVFAGLLARAVLLAGRRVAPTRVGLVETACALLVLAAVAL
;
A
#
# COMPACT_ATOMS: atom_id res chain seq x y z
N MET A 1 -4.97 1.42 -1.66
CA MET A 1 -3.66 1.10 -1.03
C MET A 1 -2.51 1.56 -1.90
N LEU A 2 -2.33 0.99 -3.09
CA LEU A 2 -1.24 1.37 -4.03
C LEU A 2 -1.16 2.88 -4.32
N LEU A 3 -2.30 3.53 -4.56
CA LEU A 3 -2.35 4.95 -4.93
C LEU A 3 -1.90 5.90 -3.82
N LEU A 4 -2.06 5.55 -2.55
CA LEU A 4 -1.87 6.52 -1.48
C LEU A 4 -0.40 6.96 -1.36
N PRO A 5 0.60 6.07 -1.20
CA PRO A 5 2.00 6.49 -1.15
C PRO A 5 2.47 7.16 -2.44
N PHE A 6 1.92 6.76 -3.58
CA PHE A 6 2.22 7.39 -4.87
C PHE A 6 1.73 8.84 -4.91
N LEU A 7 0.47 9.08 -4.54
CA LEU A 7 -0.13 10.42 -4.54
C LEU A 7 0.44 11.31 -3.44
N THR A 8 0.74 10.78 -2.25
CA THR A 8 1.37 11.57 -1.18
C THR A 8 2.81 11.94 -1.53
N ALA A 9 3.55 11.10 -2.26
CA ALA A 9 4.87 11.48 -2.77
C ALA A 9 4.77 12.61 -3.83
N LEU A 10 3.75 12.56 -4.70
CA LEU A 10 3.51 13.60 -5.71
C LEU A 10 3.26 14.99 -5.13
N THR A 11 2.66 15.10 -3.93
CA THR A 11 2.45 16.41 -3.30
C THR A 11 3.77 17.11 -2.95
N VAL A 12 4.85 16.34 -2.80
CA VAL A 12 6.20 16.85 -2.48
C VAL A 12 7.05 16.99 -3.74
N THR A 13 7.02 16.01 -4.65
CA THR A 13 7.88 16.01 -5.83
C THR A 13 7.38 16.92 -6.95
N GLY A 14 6.08 17.26 -6.93
CA GLY A 14 5.39 17.81 -8.08
C GLY A 14 5.18 16.77 -9.20
N PRO A 15 4.43 17.13 -10.25
CA PRO A 15 4.16 16.25 -11.37
C PRO A 15 5.38 16.15 -12.31
N HIS A 16 5.69 14.94 -12.74
CA HIS A 16 6.70 14.65 -13.77
C HIS A 16 6.09 13.74 -14.85
N PRO A 17 6.39 13.91 -16.15
CA PRO A 17 5.80 13.11 -17.23
C PRO A 17 5.96 11.60 -17.05
N LEU A 18 7.10 11.16 -16.49
CA LEU A 18 7.39 9.74 -16.23
C LEU A 18 6.58 9.15 -15.06
N HIS A 19 5.90 9.95 -14.24
CA HIS A 19 5.01 9.43 -13.20
C HIS A 19 3.80 8.72 -13.79
N LEU A 20 3.31 9.15 -14.96
CA LEU A 20 2.17 8.50 -15.62
C LEU A 20 2.50 7.07 -16.08
N PRO A 21 3.59 6.80 -16.84
CA PRO A 21 3.99 5.44 -17.16
C PRO A 21 4.39 4.64 -15.91
N LEU A 22 4.99 5.25 -14.89
CA LEU A 22 5.26 4.57 -13.60
C LEU A 22 3.96 4.09 -12.93
N LEU A 23 2.94 4.97 -12.84
CA LEU A 23 1.63 4.63 -12.29
C LEU A 23 0.96 3.54 -13.11
N GLY A 24 1.00 3.67 -14.44
CA GLY A 24 0.47 2.67 -15.36
C GLY A 24 1.14 1.30 -15.18
N ALA A 25 2.46 1.26 -15.06
CA ALA A 25 3.21 0.03 -14.79
C ALA A 25 2.83 -0.58 -13.44
N ALA A 26 2.65 0.24 -12.39
CA ALA A 26 2.20 -0.23 -11.08
C ALA A 26 0.75 -0.77 -11.09
N LEU A 27 -0.16 -0.08 -11.80
CA LEU A 27 -1.55 -0.50 -11.97
C LEU A 27 -1.69 -1.78 -12.80
N ALA A 28 -0.84 -1.98 -13.82
CA ALA A 28 -0.74 -3.24 -14.56
C ALA A 28 -0.02 -4.34 -13.76
N GLY A 29 0.97 -3.95 -12.95
CA GLY A 29 1.75 -4.85 -12.09
C GLY A 29 0.91 -5.46 -10.96
N TYR A 30 -0.11 -4.75 -10.47
CA TYR A 30 -1.01 -5.26 -9.45
C TYR A 30 -1.77 -6.54 -9.89
N PRO A 31 -2.57 -6.55 -10.98
CA PRO A 31 -3.22 -7.77 -11.46
C PRO A 31 -2.20 -8.80 -11.95
N LEU A 32 -1.06 -8.40 -12.53
CA LEU A 32 0.03 -9.33 -12.86
C LEU A 32 0.47 -10.11 -11.61
N SER A 33 0.70 -9.41 -10.48
CA SER A 33 1.05 -10.04 -9.21
C SER A 33 -0.05 -10.97 -8.72
N TYR A 34 -1.32 -10.57 -8.84
CA TYR A 34 -2.46 -11.41 -8.44
C TYR A 34 -2.50 -12.73 -9.22
N PHE A 35 -2.43 -12.67 -10.55
CA PHE A 35 -2.43 -13.87 -11.39
C PHE A 35 -1.16 -14.70 -11.20
N GLY A 36 -0.01 -14.06 -10.92
CA GLY A 36 1.24 -14.74 -10.59
C GLY A 36 1.12 -15.53 -9.29
N LEU A 37 0.64 -14.90 -8.23
CA LEU A 37 0.39 -15.55 -6.94
C LEU A 37 -0.68 -16.65 -7.07
N GLN A 38 -1.71 -16.44 -7.89
CA GLN A 38 -2.71 -17.47 -8.19
C GLN A 38 -2.11 -18.67 -8.93
N ALA A 39 -1.16 -18.44 -9.85
CA ALA A 39 -0.40 -19.50 -10.51
C ALA A 39 0.40 -20.32 -9.49
N VAL A 40 1.12 -19.64 -8.59
CA VAL A 40 1.91 -20.27 -7.51
C VAL A 40 1.02 -21.08 -6.58
N LYS A 41 -0.11 -20.50 -6.15
CA LYS A 41 -1.08 -21.13 -5.25
C LYS A 41 -1.74 -22.37 -5.84
N THR A 42 -2.02 -22.38 -7.14
CA THR A 42 -2.79 -23.45 -7.79
C THR A 42 -1.93 -24.45 -8.56
N GLY A 43 -0.69 -24.10 -8.91
CA GLY A 43 0.15 -24.87 -9.84
C GLY A 43 -0.37 -24.86 -11.28
N ARG A 44 -1.43 -24.11 -11.61
CA ARG A 44 -2.14 -24.17 -12.89
C ARG A 44 -1.83 -22.95 -13.78
N ILE A 45 -0.55 -22.74 -14.12
CA ILE A 45 -0.11 -21.58 -14.91
C ILE A 45 -0.85 -21.44 -16.24
N ARG A 46 -1.20 -22.56 -16.91
CA ARG A 46 -1.94 -22.56 -18.18
C ARG A 46 -3.26 -21.80 -18.13
N ARG A 47 -3.95 -21.78 -16.98
CA ARG A 47 -5.25 -21.10 -16.83
C ARG A 47 -5.14 -19.59 -16.69
N VAL A 48 -4.00 -19.09 -16.22
CA VAL A 48 -3.77 -17.67 -15.97
C VAL A 48 -2.76 -17.06 -16.95
N ARG A 49 -2.14 -17.87 -17.82
CA ARG A 49 -1.13 -17.46 -18.79
C ARG A 49 -1.56 -16.27 -19.67
N PRO A 50 -2.78 -16.22 -20.24
CA PRO A 50 -3.19 -15.06 -21.04
C PRO A 50 -3.16 -13.75 -20.24
N HIS A 51 -3.60 -13.79 -18.97
CA HIS A 51 -3.55 -12.63 -18.08
C HIS A 51 -2.12 -12.27 -17.68
N LEU A 52 -1.27 -13.25 -17.41
CA LEU A 52 0.15 -13.02 -17.12
C LEU A 52 0.86 -12.35 -18.30
N VAL A 53 0.60 -12.81 -19.53
CA VAL A 53 1.18 -12.22 -20.74
C VAL A 53 0.62 -10.81 -20.96
N GLY A 54 -0.69 -10.61 -20.90
CA GLY A 54 -1.32 -9.30 -21.13
C GLY A 54 -0.84 -8.25 -20.13
N TYR A 55 -0.95 -8.52 -18.83
CA TYR A 55 -0.49 -7.60 -17.80
C TYR A 55 1.03 -7.48 -17.75
N GLY A 56 1.76 -8.57 -18.04
CA GLY A 56 3.23 -8.54 -18.15
C GLY A 56 3.71 -7.62 -19.27
N LEU A 57 3.13 -7.74 -20.46
CA LEU A 57 3.42 -6.85 -21.59
C LEU A 57 3.06 -5.40 -21.27
N ALA A 58 1.91 -5.15 -20.64
CA ALA A 58 1.53 -3.80 -20.21
C ALA A 58 2.51 -3.22 -19.17
N THR A 59 2.89 -4.00 -18.15
CA THR A 59 3.88 -3.58 -17.15
C THR A 59 5.24 -3.31 -17.78
N VAL A 60 5.70 -4.15 -18.71
CA VAL A 60 6.97 -3.91 -19.42
C VAL A 60 6.87 -2.67 -20.30
N ALA A 61 5.84 -2.55 -21.14
CA ALA A 61 5.67 -1.41 -22.04
C ALA A 61 5.61 -0.06 -21.30
N LEU A 62 4.95 -0.02 -20.14
CA LEU A 62 4.84 1.19 -19.32
C LEU A 62 6.06 1.40 -18.41
N GLY A 63 6.69 0.32 -17.95
CA GLY A 63 7.87 0.37 -17.08
C GLY A 63 9.15 0.72 -17.83
N THR A 64 9.32 0.23 -19.07
CA THR A 64 10.55 0.42 -19.85
C THR A 64 10.92 1.89 -20.06
N PRO A 65 10.01 2.81 -20.44
CA PRO A 65 10.35 4.23 -20.54
C PRO A 65 10.90 4.81 -19.23
N VAL A 66 10.33 4.39 -18.08
CA VAL A 66 10.80 4.83 -16.76
C VAL A 66 12.18 4.27 -16.45
N LEU A 67 12.41 2.97 -16.72
CA LEU A 67 13.71 2.34 -16.48
C LEU A 67 14.82 2.89 -17.36
N VAL A 68 14.51 3.20 -18.63
CA VAL A 68 15.48 3.77 -19.57
C VAL A 68 15.82 5.21 -19.18
N ALA A 69 14.82 6.03 -18.86
CA ALA A 69 15.04 7.43 -18.50
C ALA A 69 15.57 7.62 -17.07
N ARG A 70 15.24 6.71 -16.15
CA ARG A 70 15.60 6.78 -14.72
C ARG A 70 16.04 5.39 -14.22
N PRO A 71 17.22 4.89 -14.66
CA PRO A 71 17.71 3.56 -14.30
C PRO A 71 17.96 3.39 -12.81
N ALA A 72 18.17 4.48 -12.07
CA ALA A 72 18.26 4.47 -10.61
C ALA A 72 17.06 3.82 -9.91
N THR A 73 15.88 3.79 -10.56
CA THR A 73 14.69 3.07 -10.05
C THR A 73 14.91 1.56 -9.91
N LEU A 74 15.88 0.97 -10.63
CA LEU A 74 16.25 -0.45 -10.48
C LEU A 74 16.85 -0.76 -9.10
N ALA A 75 17.34 0.23 -8.35
CA ALA A 75 17.82 0.03 -6.99
C ALA A 75 16.75 -0.55 -6.05
N TYR A 76 15.46 -0.33 -6.34
CA TYR A 76 14.35 -0.90 -5.57
C TYR A 76 14.03 -2.35 -5.94
N ALA A 77 14.51 -2.85 -7.09
CA ALA A 77 14.14 -4.17 -7.60
C ALA A 77 14.51 -5.34 -6.67
N PRO A 78 15.71 -5.39 -6.04
CA PRO A 78 16.06 -6.48 -5.13
C PRO A 78 15.12 -6.55 -3.93
N LEU A 79 14.80 -5.41 -3.31
CA LEU A 79 13.90 -5.35 -2.16
C LEU A 79 12.45 -5.66 -2.57
N PHE A 80 12.00 -5.15 -3.72
CA PHE A 80 10.68 -5.47 -4.25
C PHE A 80 10.55 -6.97 -4.55
N ALA A 81 11.59 -7.60 -5.11
CA ALA A 81 11.65 -9.03 -5.38
C ALA A 81 11.63 -9.86 -4.08
N ALA A 82 12.37 -9.44 -3.04
CA ALA A 82 12.33 -10.10 -1.74
C ALA A 82 10.92 -10.05 -1.12
N LEU A 83 10.25 -8.89 -1.15
CA LEU A 83 8.87 -8.75 -0.69
C LEU A 83 7.89 -9.56 -1.55
N ALA A 84 8.08 -9.62 -2.87
CA ALA A 84 7.29 -10.46 -3.76
C ALA A 84 7.49 -11.95 -3.47
N ALA A 85 8.70 -12.37 -3.10
CA ALA A 85 8.99 -13.74 -2.68
C ALA A 85 8.28 -14.10 -1.37
N VAL A 86 8.21 -13.17 -0.39
CA VAL A 86 7.38 -13.35 0.81
C VAL A 86 5.92 -13.59 0.41
N ASN A 87 5.37 -12.75 -0.46
CA ASN A 87 3.99 -12.92 -0.95
C ASN A 87 3.80 -14.30 -1.64
N ALA A 88 4.75 -14.71 -2.48
CA ALA A 88 4.73 -16.00 -3.17
C ALA A 88 4.81 -17.20 -2.21
N ALA A 89 5.61 -17.10 -1.15
CA ALA A 89 5.69 -18.13 -0.10
C ALA A 89 4.35 -18.29 0.62
N TYR A 90 3.72 -17.17 1.03
CA TYR A 90 2.39 -17.20 1.63
C TYR A 90 1.32 -17.73 0.65
N ALA A 91 1.40 -17.40 -0.64
CA ALA A 91 0.52 -17.95 -1.66
C ALA A 91 0.68 -19.46 -1.83
N ARG A 92 1.93 -19.97 -1.83
CA ARG A 92 2.24 -21.41 -1.90
C ARG A 92 1.68 -22.17 -0.70
N TRP A 93 1.74 -21.58 0.49
CA TRP A 93 1.14 -22.13 1.72
C TRP A 93 -0.36 -21.88 1.84
N ARG A 94 -1.00 -21.24 0.85
CA ARG A 94 -2.43 -20.87 0.86
C ARG A 94 -2.82 -19.99 2.04
N ARG A 95 -1.89 -19.16 2.51
CA ARG A 95 -2.02 -18.24 3.64
C ARG A 95 -2.04 -16.78 3.19
N ASP A 96 -2.71 -16.48 2.07
CA ASP A 96 -2.81 -15.13 1.48
C ASP A 96 -3.36 -14.06 2.44
N ARG A 97 -4.00 -14.50 3.52
CA ARG A 97 -4.67 -13.64 4.52
C ARG A 97 -3.79 -13.31 5.72
N ALA A 98 -2.53 -13.77 5.72
CA ALA A 98 -1.59 -13.54 6.81
C ALA A 98 -1.21 -12.06 6.93
N PHE A 99 -1.05 -11.58 8.17
CA PHE A 99 -0.68 -10.18 8.42
C PHE A 99 0.68 -9.80 7.81
N VAL A 100 1.66 -10.71 7.86
CA VAL A 100 2.98 -10.50 7.25
C VAL A 100 2.89 -10.36 5.73
N ASN A 101 2.01 -11.11 5.07
CA ASN A 101 1.74 -10.99 3.64
C ASN A 101 1.18 -9.59 3.31
N ASP A 102 0.19 -9.14 4.09
CA ASP A 102 -0.37 -7.80 3.94
C ASP A 102 0.70 -6.70 4.17
N LEU A 103 1.58 -6.88 5.17
CA LEU A 103 2.67 -5.95 5.45
C LEU A 103 3.71 -5.90 4.33
N ALA A 104 4.02 -7.05 3.71
CA ALA A 104 4.90 -7.08 2.54
C ALA A 104 4.33 -6.25 1.38
N PHE A 105 3.03 -6.35 1.14
CA PHE A 105 2.36 -5.53 0.13
C PHE A 105 2.33 -4.04 0.50
N VAL A 106 2.11 -3.69 1.77
CA VAL A 106 2.18 -2.31 2.25
C VAL A 106 3.60 -1.74 2.05
N ALA A 107 4.64 -2.50 2.35
CA ALA A 107 6.02 -2.12 2.09
C ALA A 107 6.30 -1.90 0.59
N GLN A 108 5.78 -2.76 -0.28
CA GLN A 108 5.85 -2.57 -1.75
C GLN A 108 5.18 -1.26 -2.20
N CYS A 109 4.04 -0.90 -1.59
CA CYS A 109 3.39 0.39 -1.85
C CYS A 109 4.28 1.57 -1.40
N GLY A 110 5.00 1.44 -0.29
CA GLY A 110 5.98 2.43 0.17
C GLY A 110 7.14 2.62 -0.82
N LEU A 111 7.69 1.52 -1.33
CA LEU A 111 8.74 1.57 -2.37
C LEU A 111 8.27 2.29 -3.63
N LEU A 112 7.00 2.12 -4.02
CA LEU A 112 6.42 2.87 -5.12
C LEU A 112 6.44 4.38 -4.84
N GLY A 113 6.11 4.81 -3.62
CA GLY A 113 6.23 6.22 -3.20
C GLY A 113 7.66 6.75 -3.29
N LEU A 114 8.66 5.96 -2.87
CA LEU A 114 10.07 6.34 -3.05
C LEU A 114 10.46 6.41 -4.54
N GLY A 115 9.93 5.49 -5.36
CA GLY A 115 10.11 5.51 -6.81
C GLY A 115 9.60 6.79 -7.47
N VAL A 116 8.52 7.40 -6.96
CA VAL A 116 8.03 8.72 -7.42
C VAL A 116 9.11 9.79 -7.26
N ALA A 117 9.81 9.82 -6.12
CA ALA A 117 10.91 10.75 -5.87
C ALA A 117 12.09 10.51 -6.80
N THR A 118 12.52 9.26 -6.97
CA THR A 118 13.61 8.92 -7.90
C THR A 118 13.28 9.31 -9.35
N VAL A 119 12.03 9.11 -9.76
CA VAL A 119 11.59 9.50 -11.11
C VAL A 119 11.65 11.00 -11.33
N ALA A 120 11.29 11.78 -10.30
CA ALA A 120 11.37 13.24 -10.31
C ALA A 120 12.77 13.78 -9.95
N GLU A 121 13.76 12.91 -9.74
CA GLU A 121 15.13 13.27 -9.30
C GLU A 121 15.16 14.07 -7.98
N VAL A 122 14.15 13.85 -7.14
CA VAL A 122 14.05 14.42 -5.79
C VAL A 122 14.67 13.42 -4.80
N PRO A 123 15.45 13.90 -3.80
CA PRO A 123 15.98 13.03 -2.76
C PRO A 123 14.86 12.24 -2.07
N TRP A 124 15.08 10.94 -1.84
CA TRP A 124 14.08 10.10 -1.17
C TRP A 124 13.74 10.60 0.24
N THR A 125 14.66 11.30 0.90
CA THR A 125 14.47 11.92 2.21
C THR A 125 13.37 12.98 2.20
N SER A 126 13.17 13.68 1.08
CA SER A 126 12.11 14.68 0.93
C SER A 126 10.72 14.04 0.98
N VAL A 127 10.55 12.83 0.43
CA VAL A 127 9.26 12.10 0.47
C VAL A 127 9.15 11.14 1.65
N ALA A 128 10.21 10.97 2.45
CA ALA A 128 10.24 10.00 3.53
C ALA A 128 9.10 10.23 4.53
N GLY A 129 8.86 11.50 4.89
CA GLY A 129 7.84 11.85 5.86
C GLY A 129 6.42 11.50 5.40
N VAL A 130 6.05 11.92 4.20
CA VAL A 130 4.73 11.64 3.60
C VAL A 130 4.54 10.16 3.29
N THR A 131 5.64 9.44 3.01
CA THR A 131 5.65 7.98 2.84
C THR A 131 5.39 7.27 4.18
N VAL A 132 6.04 7.71 5.26
CA VAL A 132 5.80 7.16 6.62
C VAL A 132 4.36 7.37 7.05
N VAL A 133 3.78 8.56 6.81
CA VAL A 133 2.36 8.83 7.08
C VAL A 133 1.46 7.87 6.29
N ALA A 134 1.69 7.72 4.98
CA ALA A 134 0.90 6.81 4.15
C ALA A 134 1.03 5.35 4.61
N LEU A 135 2.24 4.88 4.94
CA LEU A 135 2.48 3.52 5.45
C LEU A 135 1.83 3.29 6.81
N GLY A 136 1.92 4.27 7.72
CA GLY A 136 1.26 4.22 9.02
C GLY A 136 -0.25 4.04 8.89
N TYR A 137 -0.87 4.80 7.99
CA TYR A 137 -2.28 4.60 7.66
C TYR A 137 -2.54 3.21 7.06
N LEU A 138 -1.77 2.77 6.06
CA LEU A 138 -2.01 1.50 5.37
C LEU A 138 -1.91 0.29 6.31
N VAL A 139 -0.89 0.24 7.17
CA VAL A 139 -0.78 -0.82 8.20
C VAL A 139 -1.95 -0.75 9.18
N GLY A 140 -2.33 0.45 9.62
CA GLY A 140 -3.51 0.65 10.48
C GLY A 140 -4.79 0.13 9.84
N THR A 141 -5.02 0.42 8.55
CA THR A 141 -6.15 -0.09 7.79
C THR A 141 -6.12 -1.62 7.66
N VAL A 142 -4.96 -2.25 7.44
CA VAL A 142 -4.86 -3.73 7.45
C VAL A 142 -5.35 -4.29 8.77
N LEU A 143 -4.88 -3.75 9.90
CA LEU A 143 -5.30 -4.20 11.23
C LEU A 143 -6.79 -3.95 11.46
N HIS A 144 -7.27 -2.75 11.16
CA HIS A 144 -8.66 -2.36 11.36
C HIS A 144 -9.61 -3.25 10.55
N VAL A 145 -9.35 -3.41 9.25
CA VAL A 145 -10.19 -4.23 8.35
C VAL A 145 -10.20 -5.69 8.79
N LYS A 146 -9.11 -6.22 9.36
CA LYS A 146 -9.12 -7.56 9.98
C LYS A 146 -10.13 -7.63 11.13
N THR A 147 -10.17 -6.65 12.03
CA THR A 147 -11.18 -6.58 13.10
C THR A 147 -12.62 -6.38 12.60
N MET A 148 -12.80 -5.94 11.36
CA MET A 148 -14.12 -5.75 10.75
C MET A 148 -14.62 -6.99 10.01
N ILE A 149 -13.74 -7.74 9.34
CA ILE A 149 -14.15 -8.79 8.40
C ILE A 149 -13.82 -10.19 8.89
N ARG A 150 -12.55 -10.48 9.18
CA ARG A 150 -12.06 -11.87 9.35
C ARG A 150 -11.79 -12.24 10.81
N GLU A 151 -11.32 -11.28 11.58
CA GLU A 151 -10.87 -11.43 12.97
C GLU A 151 -11.81 -10.68 13.92
N ARG A 152 -13.10 -10.64 13.57
CA ARG A 152 -14.10 -9.76 14.18
C ARG A 152 -14.28 -10.02 15.68
N ASP A 153 -14.37 -11.29 16.04
CA ASP A 153 -14.61 -11.70 17.43
C ASP A 153 -13.30 -11.80 18.23
N SER A 154 -12.15 -11.60 17.57
CA SER A 154 -10.83 -11.69 18.22
C SER A 154 -10.54 -10.47 19.08
N VAL A 155 -10.58 -10.65 20.40
CA VAL A 155 -10.14 -9.64 21.39
C VAL A 155 -8.68 -9.24 21.16
N ARG A 156 -7.82 -10.20 20.82
CA ARG A 156 -6.39 -9.95 20.54
C ARG A 156 -6.23 -8.99 19.37
N TYR A 157 -6.90 -9.22 18.24
CA TYR A 157 -6.78 -8.34 17.08
C TYR A 157 -7.35 -6.94 17.34
N ARG A 158 -8.39 -6.82 18.19
CA ARG A 158 -8.90 -5.52 18.62
C ARG A 158 -7.85 -4.73 19.40
N TRP A 159 -7.22 -5.34 20.41
CA TRP A 159 -6.15 -4.68 21.17
C TRP A 159 -4.96 -4.31 20.31
N VAL A 160 -4.49 -5.22 19.43
CA VAL A 160 -3.40 -4.91 18.49
C VAL A 160 -3.77 -3.74 17.58
N SER A 161 -5.01 -3.71 17.07
CA SER A 161 -5.48 -2.59 16.25
C SER A 161 -5.50 -1.29 17.05
N TRP A 162 -6.11 -1.26 18.23
CA TRP A 162 -6.23 -0.03 19.03
C TRP A 162 -4.87 0.51 19.48
N THR A 163 -4.00 -0.36 20.00
CA THR A 163 -2.65 0.03 20.43
C THR A 163 -1.83 0.58 19.27
N TYR A 164 -1.89 -0.06 18.10
CA TYR A 164 -1.23 0.45 16.90
C TYR A 164 -1.75 1.84 16.53
N HIS A 165 -3.08 2.03 16.46
CA HIS A 165 -3.66 3.32 16.09
C HIS A 165 -3.35 4.42 17.11
N ALA A 166 -3.33 4.09 18.40
CA ALA A 166 -2.96 5.01 19.46
C ALA A 166 -1.50 5.44 19.32
N ALA A 167 -0.59 4.47 19.09
CA ALA A 167 0.82 4.76 18.89
C ALA A 167 1.07 5.66 17.67
N VAL A 168 0.44 5.37 16.52
CA VAL A 168 0.62 6.23 15.33
C VAL A 168 -0.06 7.59 15.47
N ALA A 169 -1.17 7.70 16.21
CA ALA A 169 -1.81 8.98 16.49
C ALA A 169 -0.94 9.86 17.40
N VAL A 170 -0.34 9.29 18.45
CA VAL A 170 0.63 9.99 19.29
C VAL A 170 1.86 10.39 18.47
N ALA A 171 2.42 9.50 17.67
CA ALA A 171 3.57 9.83 16.81
C ALA A 171 3.24 10.97 15.82
N ALA A 172 2.05 10.94 15.20
CA ALA A 172 1.59 12.01 14.33
C ALA A 172 1.43 13.35 15.08
N ALA A 173 0.89 13.34 16.30
CA ALA A 173 0.75 14.56 17.11
C ALA A 173 2.10 15.17 17.53
N LEU A 174 3.14 14.35 17.67
CA LEU A 174 4.47 14.82 18.09
C LEU A 174 5.35 15.33 16.93
N TRP A 175 5.16 14.82 15.72
CA TRP A 175 6.10 15.04 14.62
C TRP A 175 5.47 15.54 13.31
N ALA A 176 4.19 15.26 13.07
CA ALA A 176 3.53 15.63 11.82
C ALA A 176 2.78 16.97 11.94
N PRO A 177 2.46 17.63 10.81
CA PRO A 177 1.59 18.80 10.79
C PRO A 177 0.23 18.54 11.44
N ALA A 178 -0.38 19.58 12.03
CA ALA A 178 -1.65 19.49 12.74
C ALA A 178 -2.77 18.77 11.94
N PRO A 179 -2.96 18.99 10.62
CA PRO A 179 -3.96 18.25 9.85
C PRO A 179 -3.76 16.73 9.89
N VAL A 180 -2.51 16.26 9.79
CA VAL A 180 -2.19 14.83 9.86
C VAL A 180 -2.50 14.27 11.24
N ALA A 181 -2.13 14.98 12.30
CA ALA A 181 -2.42 14.59 13.67
C ALA A 181 -3.94 14.45 13.92
N VAL A 182 -4.74 15.40 13.44
CA VAL A 182 -6.21 15.38 13.55
C VAL A 182 -6.80 14.17 12.82
N VAL A 183 -6.36 13.91 11.58
CA VAL A 183 -6.83 12.73 10.83
C VAL A 183 -6.47 11.44 11.56
N PHE A 184 -5.26 11.31 12.10
CA PHE A 184 -4.84 10.11 12.82
C PHE A 184 -5.58 9.90 14.14
N ALA A 185 -5.94 10.97 14.85
CA ALA A 185 -6.86 10.88 15.98
C ALA A 185 -8.25 10.38 15.54
N GLY A 186 -8.75 10.85 14.40
CA GLY A 186 -9.98 10.34 13.79
C GLY A 186 -9.91 8.86 13.40
N LEU A 187 -8.76 8.41 12.88
CA LEU A 187 -8.53 6.99 12.54
C LEU A 187 -8.50 6.09 13.78
N LEU A 188 -7.95 6.57 14.89
CA LEU A 188 -8.03 5.91 16.19
C LEU A 188 -9.49 5.81 16.67
N ALA A 189 -10.23 6.93 16.65
CA ALA A 189 -11.64 6.94 17.03
C ALA A 189 -12.44 5.94 16.19
N ARG A 190 -12.27 5.96 14.86
CA ARG A 190 -12.85 4.97 13.93
C ARG A 190 -12.48 3.54 14.34
N ALA A 191 -11.20 3.27 14.60
CA ALA A 191 -10.74 1.93 14.97
C ALA A 191 -11.38 1.43 16.27
N VAL A 192 -11.59 2.31 17.26
CA VAL A 192 -12.28 1.99 18.52
C VAL A 192 -13.77 1.79 18.31
N LEU A 193 -14.44 2.73 17.63
CA LEU A 193 -15.90 2.75 17.49
C LEU A 193 -16.43 1.63 16.61
N LEU A 194 -15.70 1.27 15.55
CA LEU A 194 -16.18 0.31 14.55
C LEU A 194 -15.70 -1.12 14.77
N ALA A 195 -14.57 -1.35 15.46
CA ALA A 195 -14.00 -2.70 15.61
C ALA A 195 -15.02 -3.72 16.13
N GLY A 196 -15.10 -4.87 15.48
CA GLY A 196 -16.05 -5.92 15.84
C GLY A 196 -17.47 -5.75 15.28
N ARG A 197 -17.82 -4.58 14.70
CA ARG A 197 -19.17 -4.34 14.18
C ARG A 197 -19.46 -5.12 12.90
N ARG A 198 -20.72 -5.53 12.72
CA ARG A 198 -21.20 -6.22 11.53
C ARG A 198 -21.58 -5.23 10.42
N VAL A 199 -20.56 -4.79 9.67
CA VAL A 199 -20.73 -3.90 8.52
C VAL A 199 -20.43 -4.66 7.23
N ALA A 200 -21.18 -4.39 6.16
CA ALA A 200 -20.94 -4.98 4.85
C ALA A 200 -19.52 -4.61 4.33
N PRO A 201 -18.75 -5.54 3.74
CA PRO A 201 -17.39 -5.27 3.27
C PRO A 201 -17.28 -4.09 2.30
N THR A 202 -18.31 -3.85 1.48
CA THR A 202 -18.37 -2.71 0.55
C THR A 202 -18.38 -1.37 1.29
N ARG A 203 -19.16 -1.26 2.38
CA ARG A 203 -19.22 -0.06 3.22
C ARG A 203 -17.91 0.16 3.97
N VAL A 204 -17.29 -0.91 4.47
CA VAL A 204 -15.95 -0.82 5.07
C VAL A 204 -14.97 -0.26 4.05
N GLY A 205 -14.95 -0.80 2.82
CA GLY A 205 -14.10 -0.30 1.74
C GLY A 205 -14.34 1.17 1.39
N LEU A 206 -15.59 1.63 1.38
CA LEU A 206 -15.92 3.04 1.13
C LEU A 206 -15.40 3.96 2.24
N VAL A 207 -15.59 3.57 3.51
CA VAL A 207 -15.05 4.31 4.66
C VAL A 207 -13.53 4.37 4.61
N GLU A 208 -12.86 3.25 4.33
CA GLU A 208 -11.40 3.25 4.17
C GLU A 208 -10.96 4.14 3.00
N THR A 209 -11.69 4.14 1.89
CA THR A 209 -11.38 5.03 0.76
C THR A 209 -11.49 6.50 1.17
N ALA A 210 -12.56 6.88 1.88
CA ALA A 210 -12.71 8.24 2.42
C ALA A 210 -11.58 8.60 3.39
N CYS A 211 -11.20 7.69 4.29
CA CYS A 211 -10.06 7.87 5.19
C CYS A 211 -8.74 8.06 4.44
N ALA A 212 -8.49 7.29 3.37
CA ALA A 212 -7.29 7.45 2.55
C ALA A 212 -7.25 8.83 1.87
N LEU A 213 -8.40 9.34 1.40
CA LEU A 213 -8.51 10.69 0.83
C LEU A 213 -8.26 11.77 1.88
N LEU A 214 -8.76 11.59 3.11
CA LEU A 214 -8.49 12.51 4.22
C LEU A 214 -6.99 12.53 4.59
N VAL A 215 -6.32 11.37 4.60
CA VAL A 215 -4.87 11.31 4.81
C VAL A 215 -4.12 12.04 3.69
N LEU A 216 -4.51 11.83 2.43
CA LEU A 216 -3.91 12.53 1.29
C LEU A 216 -4.11 14.05 1.40
N ALA A 217 -5.32 14.51 1.71
CA ALA A 217 -5.63 15.92 1.88
C ALA A 217 -4.84 16.54 3.03
N ALA A 218 -4.75 15.85 4.18
CA ALA A 218 -4.00 16.32 5.34
C ALA A 218 -2.49 16.45 5.08
N VAL A 219 -1.93 15.62 4.21
CA VAL A 219 -0.52 15.70 3.79
C VAL A 219 -0.28 16.85 2.79
N ALA A 220 -1.32 17.30 2.08
CA ALA A 220 -1.23 18.39 1.10
C ALA A 220 -1.43 19.79 1.70
N LEU A 221 -1.79 19.88 2.99
CA LEU A 221 -2.01 21.12 3.75
C LEU A 221 -0.79 21.42 4.63
#